data_AF-A0A8T0QQD0-F1
#
_entry.id   AF-A0A8T0QQD0-F1
#
_cell.length_a   1.000
_cell.length_b   1.000
_cell.length_c   1.000
_cell.angle_alpha   90.00
_cell.angle_beta   90.00
_cell.angle_gamma   90.00
#
_symmetry.space_group_name_H-M   'P 1'
#
loop_
_entity.id
_entity.type
_entity.pdbx_description
1 polymer ?
#
loop_
_entity_poly.entity_id
_entity_poly.type
_entity_poly.pdbx_seq_one_letter_code
_entity_poly.pdbx_strand_id
1 'polypeptide(L)'
;MFAADRLGHNGIILLLFETPSGFAIFRYYGVQLFLPNAKENIWSKFVKNDKTQLFIWLKKFRTFNDKSKVINHTGISTHLTEMIKKWHLPGQKLAVGKLEYKKAIEARLKIPCLFNDEVLEVMWGLKNLMRSLVPEETSELTGEDRLQMSYGMKTVLDRYGFHDFPNA
;
A
#
# COMPACT_ATOMS: atom_id res chain seq x y z
N MET A 1 -13.37 8.28 -20.26
CA MET A 1 -12.13 7.48 -20.08
C MET A 1 -12.27 6.73 -18.77
N PHE A 2 -12.25 5.40 -18.80
CA PHE A 2 -12.47 4.59 -17.60
C PHE A 2 -11.22 4.65 -16.70
N ALA A 3 -11.39 4.54 -15.38
CA ALA A 3 -10.27 4.55 -14.44
C ALA A 3 -9.24 3.44 -14.72
N ALA A 4 -9.69 2.30 -15.27
CA ALA A 4 -8.84 1.19 -15.68
C ALA A 4 -7.84 1.57 -16.80
N ASP A 5 -8.25 2.42 -17.74
CA ASP A 5 -7.40 2.89 -18.85
C ASP A 5 -6.20 3.69 -18.33
N ARG A 6 -6.38 4.38 -17.19
CA ARG A 6 -5.32 5.17 -16.55
C ARG A 6 -4.33 4.33 -15.74
N LEU A 7 -4.62 3.06 -15.50
CA LEU A 7 -3.83 2.17 -14.64
C LEU A 7 -3.07 1.09 -15.41
N GLY A 8 -3.54 0.77 -16.62
CA GLY A 8 -3.09 -0.38 -17.39
C GLY A 8 -3.62 -1.70 -16.81
N HIS A 9 -3.43 -2.78 -17.56
CA HIS A 9 -3.69 -4.16 -17.12
C HIS A 9 -5.07 -4.37 -16.44
N ASN A 10 -6.15 -3.95 -17.11
CA ASN A 10 -7.54 -4.06 -16.64
C ASN A 10 -7.78 -3.42 -15.25
N GLY A 11 -7.01 -2.39 -14.90
CA GLY A 11 -7.13 -1.69 -13.63
C GLY A 11 -6.45 -2.39 -12.45
N ILE A 12 -5.76 -3.50 -12.66
CA ILE A 12 -4.96 -4.17 -11.62
C ILE A 12 -3.58 -3.51 -11.60
N ILE A 13 -3.13 -3.08 -10.42
CA ILE A 13 -1.81 -2.46 -10.19
C ILE A 13 -0.94 -3.33 -9.28
N LEU A 14 0.37 -3.07 -9.30
CA LEU A 14 1.28 -3.61 -8.30
C LEU A 14 1.29 -2.66 -7.10
N LEU A 15 1.46 -3.20 -5.90
CA LEU A 15 1.56 -2.42 -4.67
C LEU A 15 2.77 -2.90 -3.87
N LEU A 16 3.67 -1.97 -3.53
CA LEU A 16 4.80 -2.20 -2.66
C LEU A 16 4.46 -1.73 -1.24
N PHE A 17 4.41 -2.68 -0.32
CA PHE A 17 4.13 -2.46 1.10
C PHE A 17 5.40 -2.71 1.92
N GLU A 18 5.78 -1.75 2.75
CA GLU A 18 6.85 -1.92 3.72
C GLU A 18 6.25 -2.49 5.02
N THR A 19 6.79 -3.61 5.48
CA THR A 19 6.43 -4.24 6.74
C THR A 19 7.50 -3.93 7.81
N PRO A 20 7.28 -4.28 9.09
CA PRO A 20 8.31 -4.10 10.10
C PRO A 20 9.63 -4.78 9.76
N SER A 21 9.61 -6.03 9.29
CA SER A 21 10.83 -6.79 8.99
C SER A 21 11.26 -6.78 7.52
N GLY A 22 10.47 -6.21 6.60
CA GLY A 22 10.85 -6.19 5.20
C GLY A 22 9.84 -5.54 4.25
N PHE A 23 9.63 -6.20 3.10
CA PHE A 23 8.77 -5.69 2.03
C PHE A 23 7.88 -6.79 1.44
N ALA A 24 6.64 -6.42 1.16
CA ALA A 24 5.65 -7.25 0.50
C ALA A 24 5.20 -6.62 -0.83
N ILE A 25 5.03 -7.47 -1.84
CA ILE A 25 4.45 -7.14 -3.13
C ILE A 25 3.05 -7.72 -3.19
N PHE A 26 2.08 -6.86 -3.47
CA PHE A 26 0.69 -7.25 -3.71
C PHE A 26 0.28 -6.94 -5.14
N ARG A 27 -0.69 -7.71 -5.65
CA ARG A 27 -1.58 -7.22 -6.70
C ARG A 27 -2.78 -6.56 -6.03
N TYR A 28 -3.18 -5.42 -6.56
CA TYR A 28 -4.31 -4.67 -6.04
C TYR A 28 -5.24 -4.26 -7.18
N TYR A 29 -6.55 -4.36 -6.97
CA TYR A 29 -7.54 -3.86 -7.92
C TYR A 29 -7.62 -2.33 -7.81
N GLY A 30 -6.72 -1.64 -8.54
CA GLY A 30 -6.48 -0.20 -8.45
C GLY A 30 -7.65 0.68 -8.86
N VAL A 31 -8.67 0.16 -9.54
CA VAL A 31 -9.92 0.89 -9.84
C VAL A 31 -10.55 1.46 -8.57
N GLN A 32 -10.36 0.78 -7.43
CA GLN A 32 -10.84 1.21 -6.12
C GLN A 32 -10.30 2.58 -5.68
N LEU A 33 -9.14 3.01 -6.20
CA LEU A 33 -8.53 4.32 -5.91
C LEU A 33 -9.23 5.49 -6.62
N PHE A 34 -10.09 5.21 -7.59
CA PHE A 34 -10.72 6.23 -8.43
C PHE A 34 -12.24 6.25 -8.29
N LEU A 35 -12.79 5.50 -7.34
CA LEU A 35 -14.21 5.56 -7.03
C LEU A 35 -14.55 6.91 -6.36
N PRO A 36 -15.80 7.39 -6.47
CA PRO A 36 -16.24 8.56 -5.73
C PRO A 36 -15.98 8.39 -4.23
N ASN A 37 -15.42 9.43 -3.60
CA ASN A 37 -15.07 9.43 -2.17
C ASN A 37 -14.14 8.25 -1.78
N ALA A 38 -13.22 7.86 -2.67
CA ALA A 38 -12.31 6.74 -2.43
C ALA A 38 -11.50 6.93 -1.13
N LYS A 39 -10.98 8.14 -0.91
CA LYS A 39 -10.24 8.51 0.31
C LYS A 39 -11.05 8.25 1.59
N GLU A 40 -12.34 8.53 1.58
CA GLU A 40 -13.22 8.34 2.75
C GLU A 40 -13.67 6.88 2.92
N ASN A 41 -13.68 6.09 1.84
CA ASN A 41 -14.35 4.79 1.81
C ASN A 41 -13.40 3.59 1.81
N ILE A 42 -12.14 3.73 1.37
CA ILE A 42 -11.20 2.62 1.20
C ILE A 42 -11.01 1.82 2.49
N TRP A 43 -10.85 2.49 3.63
CA TRP A 43 -10.58 1.85 4.92
C TRP A 43 -11.61 0.79 5.30
N SER A 44 -12.89 0.99 4.94
CA SER A 44 -13.97 0.07 5.29
C SER A 44 -13.78 -1.32 4.68
N LYS A 45 -13.00 -1.43 3.60
CA LYS A 45 -12.64 -2.71 2.96
C LYS A 45 -11.62 -3.51 3.76
N PHE A 46 -10.91 -2.85 4.68
CA PHE A 46 -9.86 -3.43 5.51
C PHE A 46 -10.29 -3.62 6.97
N VAL A 47 -11.60 -3.60 7.26
CA VAL A 47 -12.15 -3.86 8.59
C VAL A 47 -12.35 -5.36 8.84
N LYS A 48 -12.75 -6.12 7.80
CA LYS A 48 -12.95 -7.58 7.86
C LYS A 48 -12.25 -8.27 6.69
N ASN A 49 -11.54 -9.35 7.01
CA ASN A 49 -10.71 -10.10 6.05
C ASN A 49 -11.53 -10.69 4.89
N ASP A 50 -12.75 -11.15 5.13
CA ASP A 50 -13.57 -11.93 4.19
C ASP A 50 -13.78 -11.26 2.82
N LYS A 51 -13.78 -9.92 2.77
CA LYS A 51 -13.93 -9.15 1.51
C LYS A 51 -12.61 -8.59 0.98
N THR A 52 -11.54 -8.62 1.78
CA THR A 52 -10.25 -8.01 1.43
C THR A 52 -9.59 -8.79 0.28
N GLN A 53 -9.68 -10.12 0.31
CA GLN A 53 -9.12 -11.00 -0.73
C GLN A 53 -9.76 -10.82 -2.12
N LEU A 54 -10.87 -10.09 -2.24
CA LEU A 54 -11.47 -9.75 -3.54
C LEU A 54 -10.71 -8.64 -4.28
N PHE A 55 -9.91 -7.86 -3.57
CA PHE A 55 -9.27 -6.66 -4.13
C PHE A 55 -7.76 -6.65 -3.96
N ILE A 56 -7.19 -7.51 -3.11
CA ILE A 56 -5.75 -7.54 -2.85
C ILE A 56 -5.23 -8.97 -2.69
N TRP A 57 -4.06 -9.24 -3.28
CA TRP A 57 -3.45 -10.56 -3.25
C TRP A 57 -1.94 -10.47 -3.03
N LEU A 58 -1.42 -11.12 -1.99
CA LEU A 58 0.01 -11.22 -1.73
C LEU A 58 0.68 -12.02 -2.86
N LYS A 59 1.79 -11.51 -3.38
CA LYS A 59 2.63 -12.20 -4.38
C LYS A 59 3.98 -12.61 -3.84
N LYS A 60 4.60 -11.75 -3.04
CA LYS A 60 5.88 -12.07 -2.41
C LYS A 60 6.09 -11.23 -1.17
N PHE A 61 6.52 -11.87 -0.09
CA PHE A 61 7.12 -11.20 1.05
C PHE A 61 8.59 -11.61 1.18
N ARG A 62 9.42 -10.69 1.69
CA ARG A 62 10.82 -10.93 2.01
C ARG A 62 11.27 -10.01 3.13
N THR A 63 11.99 -10.59 4.09
CA THR A 63 12.62 -9.87 5.19
C THR A 63 13.96 -9.27 4.77
N PHE A 64 14.36 -8.17 5.42
CA PHE A 64 15.62 -7.48 5.19
C PHE A 64 16.17 -6.96 6.52
N ASN A 65 17.42 -7.29 6.82
CA ASN A 65 18.08 -6.88 8.08
C ASN A 65 18.19 -5.34 8.20
N ASP A 66 18.38 -4.64 7.08
CA ASP A 66 18.53 -3.19 7.05
C ASP A 66 17.69 -2.60 5.91
N LYS A 67 16.44 -2.24 6.23
CA LYS A 67 15.49 -1.68 5.26
C LYS A 67 15.98 -0.36 4.64
N SER A 68 16.79 0.43 5.35
CA SER A 68 17.32 1.71 4.85
C SER A 68 18.25 1.55 3.64
N LYS A 69 18.90 0.38 3.51
CA LYS A 69 19.75 0.02 2.36
C LYS A 69 18.95 -0.60 1.21
N VAL A 70 17.72 -1.02 1.45
CA VAL A 70 16.87 -1.67 0.44
C VAL A 70 16.28 -0.65 -0.51
N ILE A 71 15.80 0.47 0.02
CA ILE A 71 15.25 1.58 -0.75
C ILE A 71 15.33 2.87 0.06
N ASN A 72 15.82 3.94 -0.56
CA ASN A 72 15.95 5.27 0.03
C ASN A 72 16.00 6.32 -1.09
N HIS A 73 16.25 7.58 -0.73
CA HIS A 73 16.35 8.70 -1.68
C HIS A 73 17.44 8.52 -2.77
N THR A 74 18.49 7.72 -2.53
CA THR A 74 19.60 7.49 -3.46
C THR A 74 19.38 6.34 -4.43
N GLY A 75 18.46 5.42 -4.12
CA GLY A 75 18.21 4.28 -4.99
C GLY A 75 17.47 3.12 -4.35
N ILE A 76 17.43 2.03 -5.11
CA ILE A 76 16.77 0.77 -4.79
C ILE A 76 17.77 -0.36 -4.98
N SER A 77 17.79 -1.29 -4.03
CA SER A 77 18.64 -2.49 -4.06
C SER A 77 18.28 -3.41 -5.23
N THR A 78 19.26 -4.25 -5.63
CA THR A 78 19.07 -5.28 -6.65
C THR A 78 18.00 -6.29 -6.26
N HIS A 79 17.99 -6.75 -5.00
CA HIS A 79 16.98 -7.70 -4.52
C HIS A 79 15.55 -7.17 -4.57
N LEU A 80 15.30 -5.92 -4.16
CA LEU A 80 13.95 -5.35 -4.28
C LEU A 80 13.59 -5.08 -5.74
N THR A 81 14.56 -4.68 -6.55
CA THR A 81 14.38 -4.52 -8.00
C THR A 81 13.94 -5.82 -8.67
N GLU A 82 14.60 -6.94 -8.36
CA GLU A 82 14.23 -8.27 -8.85
C GLU A 82 12.83 -8.68 -8.40
N MET A 83 12.48 -8.42 -7.13
CA MET A 83 11.15 -8.68 -6.61
C MET A 83 10.07 -7.90 -7.36
N ILE A 84 10.28 -6.61 -7.61
CA ILE A 84 9.33 -5.76 -8.35
C ILE A 84 9.22 -6.25 -9.80
N LYS A 85 10.35 -6.42 -10.50
CA LYS A 85 10.37 -6.84 -11.92
C LYS A 85 9.74 -8.20 -12.14
N LYS A 86 9.89 -9.13 -11.19
CA LYS A 86 9.29 -10.48 -11.29
C LYS A 86 7.76 -10.45 -11.37
N TRP A 87 7.12 -9.49 -10.71
CA TRP A 87 5.66 -9.44 -10.60
C TRP A 87 5.00 -8.29 -11.36
N HIS A 88 5.79 -7.30 -11.80
CA HIS A 88 5.36 -6.20 -12.63
C HIS A 88 4.97 -6.68 -14.03
N LEU A 89 3.90 -6.10 -14.56
CA LEU A 89 3.43 -6.34 -15.92
C LEU A 89 3.57 -5.08 -16.77
N PRO A 90 3.91 -5.19 -18.07
CA PRO A 90 4.04 -4.03 -18.94
C PRO A 90 2.81 -3.10 -18.89
N GLY A 91 3.06 -1.79 -18.79
CA GLY A 91 2.01 -0.77 -18.70
C GLY A 91 1.30 -0.64 -17.35
N GLN A 92 1.59 -1.55 -16.39
CA GLN A 92 1.02 -1.51 -15.06
C GLN A 92 1.66 -0.44 -14.18
N LYS A 93 0.86 0.29 -13.40
CA LYS A 93 1.34 1.21 -12.37
C LYS A 93 1.75 0.49 -11.07
N LEU A 94 2.59 1.16 -10.28
CA LEU A 94 3.04 0.66 -8.97
C LEU A 94 2.69 1.65 -7.85
N ALA A 95 1.85 1.25 -6.90
CA ALA A 95 1.52 2.04 -5.71
C ALA A 95 2.58 1.88 -4.61
N VAL A 96 2.96 2.99 -3.99
CA VAL A 96 3.94 3.04 -2.89
C VAL A 96 3.46 3.89 -1.72
N GLY A 97 3.92 3.59 -0.52
CA GLY A 97 3.50 4.28 0.71
C GLY A 97 4.37 5.48 1.08
N LYS A 98 5.45 5.74 0.35
CA LYS A 98 6.38 6.84 0.61
C LYS A 98 6.78 7.55 -0.68
N LEU A 99 6.88 8.88 -0.63
CA LEU A 99 7.28 9.70 -1.77
C LEU A 99 8.72 9.38 -2.23
N GLU A 100 9.62 9.10 -1.29
CA GLU A 100 10.99 8.67 -1.60
C GLU A 100 11.03 7.39 -2.44
N TYR A 101 10.12 6.43 -2.17
CA TYR A 101 10.07 5.16 -2.90
C TYR A 101 9.59 5.39 -4.33
N LYS A 102 8.60 6.26 -4.51
CA LYS A 102 8.13 6.68 -5.83
C LYS A 102 9.30 7.23 -6.64
N LYS A 103 10.04 8.19 -6.09
CA LYS A 103 11.18 8.83 -6.77
C LYS A 103 12.26 7.80 -7.13
N ALA A 104 12.64 6.93 -6.20
CA ALA A 104 13.67 5.92 -6.43
C ALA A 104 13.28 4.90 -7.52
N ILE A 105 12.04 4.40 -7.47
CA ILE A 105 11.51 3.41 -8.42
C ILE A 105 11.33 4.02 -9.81
N GLU A 106 10.74 5.21 -9.92
CA GLU A 106 10.57 5.89 -11.22
C GLU A 106 11.92 6.22 -11.85
N ALA A 107 12.90 6.67 -11.06
CA ALA A 107 14.23 6.99 -11.57
C ALA A 107 14.97 5.75 -12.10
N ARG A 108 14.95 4.64 -11.36
CA ARG A 108 15.76 3.44 -11.64
C ARG A 108 15.07 2.40 -12.50
N LEU A 109 13.78 2.17 -12.29
CA LEU A 109 13.02 1.10 -12.96
C LEU A 109 12.16 1.62 -14.11
N LYS A 110 11.95 2.95 -14.20
CA LYS A 110 11.07 3.58 -15.21
C LYS A 110 9.62 3.07 -15.15
N ILE A 111 9.18 2.60 -13.98
CA ILE A 111 7.81 2.16 -13.72
C ILE A 111 7.03 3.35 -13.15
N PRO A 112 5.92 3.79 -13.78
CA PRO A 112 5.10 4.89 -13.24
C PRO A 112 4.50 4.53 -11.88
N CYS A 113 4.66 5.43 -10.90
CA CYS A 113 4.25 5.19 -9.52
C CYS A 113 3.07 6.06 -9.05
N LEU A 114 2.22 5.45 -8.22
CA LEU A 114 1.13 6.11 -7.52
C LEU A 114 1.53 6.37 -6.07
N PHE A 115 1.39 7.62 -5.64
CA PHE A 115 1.55 8.08 -4.26
C PHE A 115 0.60 9.25 -4.07
N ASN A 116 -0.53 9.01 -3.40
CA ASN A 116 -1.61 9.94 -3.12
C ASN A 116 -2.39 9.46 -1.88
N ASP A 117 -3.33 10.28 -1.41
CA ASP A 117 -4.10 10.01 -0.20
C ASP A 117 -4.86 8.68 -0.26
N GLU A 118 -5.43 8.32 -1.41
CA GLU A 118 -6.14 7.04 -1.58
C GLU A 118 -5.19 5.84 -1.43
N VAL A 119 -3.96 5.94 -1.93
CA VAL A 119 -2.94 4.90 -1.73
C VAL A 119 -2.54 4.83 -0.25
N LEU A 120 -2.42 5.97 0.45
CA LEU A 120 -2.10 5.98 1.88
C LEU A 120 -3.19 5.29 2.71
N GLU A 121 -4.47 5.45 2.36
CA GLU A 121 -5.57 4.71 2.98
C GLU A 121 -5.47 3.19 2.75
N VAL A 122 -5.00 2.76 1.57
CA VAL A 122 -4.71 1.34 1.32
C VAL A 122 -3.54 0.87 2.19
N MET A 123 -2.48 1.66 2.32
CA MET A 123 -1.33 1.31 3.16
C MET A 123 -1.72 1.19 4.63
N TRP A 124 -2.58 2.08 5.11
CA TRP A 124 -3.19 1.98 6.44
C TRP A 124 -3.98 0.66 6.60
N GLY A 125 -4.83 0.34 5.63
CA GLY A 125 -5.61 -0.90 5.64
C GLY A 125 -4.76 -2.17 5.63
N LEU A 126 -3.65 -2.15 4.90
CA LEU A 126 -2.65 -3.22 4.91
C LEU A 126 -1.98 -3.40 6.27
N LYS A 127 -1.65 -2.31 6.98
CA LYS A 127 -1.16 -2.37 8.36
C LYS A 127 -2.20 -3.01 9.27
N ASN A 128 -3.47 -2.58 9.18
CA ASN A 128 -4.56 -3.10 10.01
C ASN A 128 -4.78 -4.62 9.84
N LEU A 129 -4.67 -5.12 8.61
CA LEU A 129 -4.84 -6.55 8.30
C LEU A 129 -3.52 -7.30 8.08
N MET A 130 -2.38 -6.75 8.48
CA MET A 130 -1.06 -7.28 8.15
C MET A 130 -0.91 -8.75 8.55
N ARG A 131 -1.32 -9.12 9.77
CA ARG A 131 -1.25 -10.52 10.27
C ARG A 131 -2.01 -11.51 9.39
N SER A 132 -3.08 -11.08 8.75
CA SER A 132 -3.88 -11.92 7.86
C SER A 132 -3.37 -11.90 6.41
N LEU A 133 -2.85 -10.76 5.95
CA LEU A 133 -2.46 -10.57 4.56
C LEU A 133 -1.00 -10.95 4.29
N VAL A 134 -0.16 -10.95 5.32
CA VAL A 134 1.24 -11.39 5.32
C VAL A 134 1.48 -12.31 6.52
N PRO A 135 0.97 -13.55 6.50
CA PRO A 135 1.11 -14.48 7.64
C PRO A 135 2.57 -14.80 8.00
N GLU A 136 3.48 -14.63 7.02
CA GLU A 136 4.93 -14.83 7.15
C GLU A 136 5.62 -13.69 7.93
N GLU A 137 4.97 -12.53 8.09
CA GLU A 137 5.48 -11.42 8.89
C GLU A 137 5.17 -11.67 10.37
N THR A 138 6.22 -11.98 11.14
CA THR A 138 6.12 -12.28 12.57
C THR A 138 6.41 -11.07 13.46
N SER A 139 6.97 -9.99 12.90
CA SER A 139 7.27 -8.77 13.66
C SER A 139 6.04 -7.91 13.83
N GLU A 140 5.88 -7.31 15.01
CA GLU A 140 4.78 -6.40 15.28
C GLU A 140 5.00 -5.02 14.66
N LEU A 141 3.90 -4.35 14.33
CA LEU A 141 3.92 -2.93 14.00
C LEU A 141 4.39 -2.12 15.22
N THR A 142 5.06 -1.01 14.95
CA THR A 142 5.47 -0.07 15.99
C THR A 142 4.24 0.54 16.69
N GLY A 143 4.41 1.04 17.91
CA GLY A 143 3.33 1.73 18.63
C GLY A 143 2.76 2.91 17.83
N GLU A 144 3.62 3.68 17.17
CA GLU A 144 3.25 4.79 16.29
C GLU A 144 2.40 4.33 15.10
N ASP A 145 2.81 3.26 14.42
CA ASP A 145 2.05 2.68 13.31
C ASP A 145 0.67 2.17 13.73
N ARG A 146 0.52 1.71 14.98
CA ARG A 146 -0.74 1.20 15.53
C ARG A 146 -1.70 2.31 15.95
N LEU A 147 -1.19 3.50 16.25
CA LEU A 147 -1.99 4.64 16.72
C LEU A 147 -2.56 5.49 15.58
N GLN A 148 -1.97 5.42 14.38
CA GLN A 148 -2.52 6.15 13.24
C GLN A 148 -3.91 5.63 12.87
N MET A 149 -4.92 6.51 12.85
CA MET A 149 -6.24 6.21 12.30
C MET A 149 -6.28 6.50 10.79
N SER A 150 -7.14 5.77 10.08
CA SER A 150 -7.51 6.11 8.71
C SER A 150 -8.23 7.46 8.68
N TYR A 151 -8.01 8.23 7.60
CA TYR A 151 -8.72 9.47 7.33
C TYR A 151 -10.23 9.24 7.22
N GLY A 152 -10.64 8.21 6.49
CA GLY A 152 -12.06 7.87 6.32
C GLY A 152 -12.72 7.45 7.62
N MET A 153 -12.04 6.65 8.44
CA MET A 153 -12.54 6.26 9.76
C MET A 153 -12.69 7.48 10.67
N LYS A 154 -11.66 8.33 10.75
CA LYS A 154 -11.71 9.58 11.52
C LYS A 154 -12.87 10.47 11.07
N THR A 155 -13.04 10.66 9.76
CA THR A 155 -14.13 11.45 9.17
C THR A 155 -15.50 10.92 9.59
N VAL A 156 -15.68 9.60 9.64
CA VAL A 156 -16.93 8.99 10.12
C VAL A 156 -17.12 9.28 11.61
N LEU A 157 -16.10 9.07 12.44
CA LEU A 157 -16.17 9.31 13.88
C LEU A 157 -16.49 10.77 14.22
N ASP A 158 -15.84 11.71 13.54
CA ASP A 158 -16.07 13.15 13.70
C ASP A 158 -17.53 13.54 13.36
N ARG A 159 -18.12 12.94 12.31
CA ARG A 159 -19.53 13.18 11.95
C ARG A 159 -20.51 12.72 13.03
N TYR A 160 -20.14 11.72 13.82
CA TYR A 160 -20.95 11.22 14.94
C TYR A 160 -20.57 11.86 16.28
N GLY A 161 -19.70 12.87 16.29
CA GLY A 161 -19.32 13.61 17.50
C GLY A 161 -18.25 12.94 18.36
N PHE A 162 -17.52 11.95 17.83
CA PHE A 162 -16.43 11.30 18.54
C PHE A 162 -15.09 11.97 18.20
N HIS A 163 -14.61 12.85 19.09
CA HIS A 163 -13.43 13.69 18.85
C HIS A 163 -12.19 13.32 19.67
N ASP A 164 -12.33 12.46 20.70
CA ASP A 164 -11.28 12.18 21.70
C ASP A 164 -10.27 11.09 21.28
N PHE A 165 -9.97 11.00 20.00
CA PHE A 165 -8.95 10.07 19.53
C PHE A 165 -7.62 10.81 19.34
N PRO A 166 -6.49 10.26 19.82
CA PRO A 166 -5.19 10.88 19.65
C PRO A 166 -4.95 11.14 18.16
N ASN A 167 -4.60 12.39 17.84
CA ASN A 167 -4.20 12.76 16.47
C ASN A 167 -2.89 12.05 16.14
N ALA A 168 -2.89 11.41 14.97
CA ALA A 168 -1.68 10.91 14.29
C ALA A 168 -0.71 12.06 13.95
#